data_AF-A0A9D7VGA8-F1
#
_entry.id   AF-A0A9D7VGA8-F1
#
_cell.length_a   1.000
_cell.length_b   1.000
_cell.length_c   1.000
_cell.angle_alpha   90.00
_cell.angle_beta   90.00
_cell.angle_gamma   90.00
#
_symmetry.space_group_name_H-M   'P 1'
#
loop_
_entity.id
_entity.type
_entity.pdbx_description
1 polymer ?
#
loop_
_entity_poly.entity_id
_entity_poly.type
_entity_poly.pdbx_seq_one_letter_code
_entity_poly.pdbx_strand_id
1 'polypeptide(L)'
;MPESLENRFLAEVRKLKQKKRKRIIQKVGMLLLLLGILSTFVYLFYQGNFVWKIGNSSTSTTTILFSIIGLILFVSLIIFIWKQKTSAIHTQSNQKSLFLHINFQYIFGYTLLIIALIYQTNPYLFTNTINDFITSIVYKPTLPVLNSPWPWQDSARIDPIIATMPSHVETSIQSVAKYISQHQSDPYLRVKAIHDYVISRVTYDLEVLKTGIRPTQDAKTVFLTHKAVCEGYANLFMALGRAIGADVVYIRGKIRRDLAPVELIPKVVRLVNSGYDWTNHAWNAVKILDNWQLVDTTWDDRDAGEIGFSSYSAEYLALPPKIMNISHFPDQVNWQLLPHYQDYKTFENQPLLNPQFFIKDLTLISPTEYQTNVENMAAIKIANSSNYHQKIVAFYTKIKKSESSFWELPGSLNLLEGNQDTQRKLQNIKKCESQWYENGETEISCKFAQSGDYEVYMLSVGQKVSLLGQLKFHALQH
;
A
#
# COMPACT_ATOMS: atom_id res chain seq x y z
N MET A 1 74.51 -3.18 29.82
CA MET A 1 73.85 -4.51 29.96
C MET A 1 74.75 -5.53 29.28
N PRO A 2 74.94 -6.76 29.78
CA PRO A 2 75.78 -7.73 29.07
C PRO A 2 75.20 -7.98 27.67
N GLU A 3 76.06 -8.02 26.64
CA GLU A 3 75.66 -8.13 25.23
C GLU A 3 74.77 -9.36 24.96
N SER A 4 74.95 -10.43 25.75
CA SER A 4 74.14 -11.65 25.70
C SER A 4 72.73 -11.52 26.29
N LEU A 5 72.48 -10.52 27.14
CA LEU A 5 71.18 -10.22 27.73
C LEU A 5 70.37 -9.30 26.80
N GLU A 6 71.05 -8.35 26.16
CA GLU A 6 70.44 -7.43 25.19
C GLU A 6 69.99 -8.16 23.93
N ASN A 7 70.84 -9.05 23.40
CA ASN A 7 70.47 -9.89 22.26
C ASN A 7 69.30 -10.84 22.58
N ARG A 8 69.23 -11.39 23.80
CA ARG A 8 68.09 -12.20 24.26
C ARG A 8 66.81 -11.38 24.40
N PHE A 9 66.89 -10.17 24.96
CA PHE A 9 65.76 -9.27 25.09
C PHE A 9 65.21 -8.85 23.71
N LEU A 10 66.09 -8.45 22.78
CA LEU A 10 65.70 -8.07 21.42
C LEU A 10 65.12 -9.24 20.63
N ALA A 11 65.64 -10.46 20.82
CA ALA A 11 65.06 -11.67 20.21
C ALA A 11 63.64 -11.94 20.73
N GLU A 12 63.40 -11.80 22.04
CA GLU A 12 62.08 -12.03 22.62
C GLU A 12 61.08 -10.93 22.19
N VAL A 13 61.52 -9.67 22.10
CA VAL A 13 60.71 -8.55 21.57
C VAL A 13 60.36 -8.78 20.10
N ARG A 14 61.29 -9.26 19.27
CA ARG A 14 61.02 -9.62 17.87
C ARG A 14 60.01 -10.76 17.77
N LYS A 15 60.12 -11.79 18.61
CA LYS A 15 59.21 -12.93 18.69
C LYS A 15 57.79 -12.49 19.09
N LEU A 16 57.67 -11.59 20.07
CA LEU A 16 56.38 -11.01 20.48
C LEU A 16 55.78 -10.13 19.39
N LYS A 17 56.57 -9.31 18.69
CA LYS A 17 56.11 -8.51 17.54
C LYS A 17 55.64 -9.40 16.38
N GLN A 18 56.35 -10.48 16.06
CA GLN A 18 55.93 -11.47 15.06
C GLN A 18 54.62 -12.15 15.45
N LYS A 19 54.47 -12.56 16.73
CA LYS A 19 53.23 -13.18 17.23
C LYS A 19 52.04 -12.21 17.17
N LYS A 20 52.25 -10.92 17.49
CA LYS A 20 51.24 -9.87 17.36
C LYS A 20 50.86 -9.63 15.89
N ARG A 21 51.84 -9.54 14.98
CA ARG A 21 51.60 -9.37 13.54
C ARG A 21 50.84 -10.55 12.94
N LYS A 22 51.19 -11.79 13.31
CA LYS A 22 50.48 -13.01 12.87
C LYS A 22 49.00 -13.00 13.33
N ARG A 23 48.73 -12.59 14.57
CA ARG A 23 47.35 -12.44 15.07
C ARG A 23 46.57 -11.35 14.34
N ILE A 24 47.19 -10.23 14.01
CA ILE A 24 46.54 -9.14 13.26
C ILE A 24 46.22 -9.61 11.84
N ILE A 25 47.17 -10.24 11.14
CA ILE A 25 46.95 -10.78 9.79
C ILE A 25 45.84 -11.83 9.79
N GLN A 26 45.78 -12.71 10.79
CA GLN A 26 44.69 -13.68 10.93
C GLN A 26 43.32 -13.01 11.15
N LYS A 27 43.25 -11.94 11.96
CA LYS A 27 42.00 -11.20 12.19
C LYS A 27 41.54 -10.43 10.95
N VAL A 28 42.47 -9.76 10.26
CA VAL A 28 42.16 -9.04 9.00
C VAL A 28 41.78 -10.02 7.90
N GLY A 29 42.48 -11.16 7.80
CA GLY A 29 42.14 -12.23 6.87
C GLY A 29 40.75 -12.80 7.12
N MET A 30 40.37 -13.07 8.37
CA MET A 30 39.00 -13.49 8.70
C MET A 30 37.96 -12.41 8.36
N LEU A 31 38.26 -11.13 8.61
CA LEU A 31 37.35 -10.04 8.30
C LEU A 31 37.11 -9.90 6.79
N LEU A 32 38.17 -9.98 5.98
CA LEU A 32 38.08 -9.95 4.52
C LEU A 32 37.33 -11.18 3.96
N LEU A 33 37.54 -12.35 4.58
CA LEU A 33 36.84 -13.57 4.19
C LEU A 33 35.33 -13.48 4.53
N LEU A 34 34.99 -12.91 5.69
CA LEU A 34 33.59 -12.61 6.06
C LEU A 34 32.94 -11.58 5.12
N LEU A 35 33.65 -10.53 4.74
CA LEU A 35 33.19 -9.54 3.76
C LEU A 35 32.97 -10.18 2.38
N GLY A 36 33.85 -11.09 1.95
CA GLY A 36 33.69 -11.84 0.70
C GLY A 36 32.47 -12.77 0.73
N ILE A 37 32.26 -13.50 1.83
CA ILE A 37 31.06 -14.33 2.03
C ILE A 37 29.80 -13.46 2.03
N LEU A 38 29.80 -12.32 2.74
CA LEU A 38 28.66 -11.41 2.81
C LEU A 38 28.35 -10.79 1.43
N SER A 39 29.37 -10.39 0.68
CA SER A 39 29.19 -9.88 -0.69
C SER A 39 28.62 -10.95 -1.63
N THR A 40 29.09 -12.19 -1.51
CA THR A 40 28.57 -13.33 -2.29
C THR A 40 27.13 -13.65 -1.88
N PHE A 41 26.82 -13.54 -0.59
CA PHE A 41 25.48 -13.73 -0.05
C PHE A 41 24.50 -12.65 -0.55
N VAL A 42 24.88 -11.38 -0.54
CA VAL A 42 24.08 -10.28 -1.09
C VAL A 42 23.87 -10.47 -2.60
N TYR A 43 24.90 -10.91 -3.32
CA TYR A 43 24.81 -11.20 -4.76
C TYR A 43 23.84 -12.36 -5.06
N LEU A 44 23.91 -13.45 -4.30
CA LEU A 44 23.00 -14.59 -4.44
C LEU A 44 21.55 -14.24 -4.01
N PHE A 45 21.39 -13.40 -3.00
CA PHE A 45 20.09 -12.91 -2.55
C PHE A 45 19.43 -11.99 -3.59
N TYR A 46 20.22 -11.14 -4.26
CA TYR A 46 19.75 -10.24 -5.31
C TYR A 46 19.38 -10.96 -6.61
N GLN A 47 20.01 -12.10 -6.92
CA GLN A 47 19.78 -12.88 -8.15
C GLN A 47 18.58 -13.86 -8.08
N GLY A 48 17.86 -13.96 -6.95
CA GLY A 48 16.53 -14.58 -6.90
C GLY A 48 16.39 -15.84 -6.03
N ASN A 49 15.17 -16.03 -5.50
CA ASN A 49 14.75 -17.13 -4.65
C ASN A 49 14.88 -18.50 -5.35
N PHE A 50 16.01 -19.18 -5.16
CA PHE A 50 16.14 -20.60 -5.53
C PHE A 50 15.30 -21.47 -4.60
N VAL A 51 14.33 -22.18 -5.16
CA VAL A 51 13.50 -23.18 -4.47
C VAL A 51 14.06 -24.56 -4.80
N TRP A 52 14.58 -25.26 -3.80
CA TRP A 52 15.03 -26.64 -3.95
C TRP A 52 13.82 -27.58 -3.87
N LYS A 53 13.61 -28.36 -4.93
CA LYS A 53 12.70 -29.51 -4.87
C LYS A 53 13.48 -30.73 -4.43
N ILE A 54 13.20 -31.21 -3.22
CA ILE A 54 13.71 -32.49 -2.71
C ILE A 54 12.49 -33.37 -2.46
N GLY A 55 12.28 -34.36 -3.34
CA GLY A 55 11.06 -35.17 -3.35
C GLY A 55 9.79 -34.34 -3.59
N ASN A 56 8.71 -34.62 -2.85
CA ASN A 56 7.44 -33.89 -2.93
C ASN A 56 7.40 -32.55 -2.16
N SER A 57 8.54 -32.08 -1.65
CA SER A 57 8.63 -30.84 -0.88
C SER A 57 9.49 -29.80 -1.58
N SER A 58 9.01 -28.56 -1.62
CA SER A 58 9.74 -27.41 -2.13
C SER A 58 10.15 -26.51 -0.95
N THR A 59 11.44 -26.33 -0.73
CA THR A 59 11.96 -25.49 0.35
C THR A 59 12.86 -24.39 -0.21
N SER A 60 12.78 -23.18 0.34
CA SER A 60 13.60 -22.07 -0.13
C SER A 60 15.05 -22.27 0.32
N THR A 61 15.99 -21.80 -0.50
CA THR A 61 17.41 -21.66 -0.16
C THR A 61 17.63 -20.95 1.18
N THR A 62 16.81 -19.94 1.48
CA THR A 62 16.84 -19.21 2.74
C THR A 62 16.50 -20.11 3.94
N THR A 63 15.50 -20.99 3.82
CA THR A 63 15.07 -21.89 4.89
C THR A 63 16.11 -22.97 5.20
N ILE A 64 16.72 -23.55 4.16
CA ILE A 64 17.82 -24.50 4.32
C ILE A 64 19.01 -23.82 5.00
N LEU A 65 19.37 -22.61 4.58
CA LEU A 65 20.53 -21.89 5.12
C LEU A 65 20.34 -21.51 6.59
N PHE A 66 19.16 -20.97 6.97
CA PHE A 66 18.86 -20.69 8.38
C PHE A 66 18.84 -21.97 9.24
N SER A 67 18.38 -23.10 8.68
CA SER A 67 18.42 -24.40 9.36
C SER A 67 19.84 -24.91 9.56
N ILE A 68 20.73 -24.76 8.56
CA ILE A 68 22.14 -25.13 8.66
C ILE A 68 22.87 -24.23 9.67
N ILE A 69 22.63 -22.91 9.63
CA ILE A 69 23.21 -21.97 10.60
C ILE A 69 22.72 -22.30 12.01
N GLY A 70 21.42 -22.58 12.18
CA GLY A 70 20.85 -23.03 13.45
C GLY A 70 21.49 -24.33 13.97
N LEU A 71 21.70 -25.31 13.09
CA LEU A 71 22.35 -26.57 13.43
C LEU A 71 23.81 -26.37 13.85
N ILE A 72 24.57 -25.53 13.14
CA ILE A 72 25.98 -25.22 13.48
C ILE A 72 26.05 -24.54 14.86
N LEU A 73 25.15 -23.61 15.14
CA LEU A 73 25.08 -22.94 16.45
C LEU A 73 24.68 -23.91 17.56
N PHE A 74 23.74 -24.82 17.30
CA PHE A 74 23.31 -25.85 18.24
C PHE A 74 24.43 -26.86 18.55
N VAL A 75 25.15 -27.35 17.54
CA VAL A 75 26.31 -28.23 17.73
C VAL A 75 27.43 -27.52 18.47
N SER A 76 27.68 -26.24 18.17
CA SER A 76 28.65 -25.42 18.90
C SER A 76 28.28 -25.23 20.37
N LEU A 77 26.98 -25.09 20.68
CA LEU A 77 26.44 -25.04 22.04
C LEU A 77 26.66 -26.36 22.78
N ILE A 78 26.40 -27.50 22.14
CA ILE A 78 26.65 -28.83 22.73
C ILE A 78 28.14 -29.00 23.05
N ILE A 79 29.02 -28.67 22.11
CA ILE A 79 30.47 -28.75 22.32
C ILE A 79 30.90 -27.83 23.48
N PHE A 80 30.33 -26.63 23.59
CA PHE A 80 30.61 -25.70 24.69
C PHE A 80 30.15 -26.24 26.05
N ILE A 81 28.94 -26.79 26.15
CA ILE A 81 28.42 -27.40 27.38
C ILE A 81 29.30 -28.60 27.78
N TRP A 82 29.72 -29.42 26.82
CA TRP A 82 30.62 -30.54 27.07
C TRP A 82 32.01 -30.09 27.55
N LYS A 83 32.53 -28.99 26.98
CA LYS A 83 33.82 -28.40 27.36
C LYS A 83 33.76 -27.72 28.74
N GLN A 84 32.62 -27.12 29.11
CA GLN A 84 32.41 -26.53 30.43
C GLN A 84 32.23 -27.61 31.51
N LYS A 85 31.54 -28.72 31.19
CA LYS A 85 31.39 -29.88 32.07
C LYS A 85 32.72 -30.60 32.32
N THR A 86 33.63 -30.61 31.34
CA THR A 86 34.99 -31.15 31.50
C THR A 86 35.94 -30.20 32.23
N SER A 87 35.76 -28.88 32.13
CA SER A 87 36.49 -27.90 32.96
C SER A 87 36.00 -27.84 34.42
N ALA A 88 34.75 -28.21 34.70
CA ALA A 88 34.21 -28.25 36.08
C ALA A 88 34.76 -29.42 36.93
N ILE A 89 35.39 -30.43 36.32
CA ILE A 89 35.95 -31.59 37.03
C ILE A 89 37.36 -31.32 37.57
N HIS A 90 38.01 -30.23 37.16
CA HIS A 90 39.30 -29.80 37.71
C HIS A 90 39.30 -28.31 38.05
N THR A 91 38.67 -27.95 39.17
CA THR A 91 39.22 -27.01 40.17
C THR A 91 38.15 -26.73 41.23
N GLN A 92 38.41 -27.19 42.45
CA GLN A 92 37.73 -26.77 43.67
C GLN A 92 38.40 -25.47 44.16
N SER A 93 37.62 -24.57 44.77
CA SER A 93 38.02 -23.29 45.39
C SER A 93 38.37 -22.15 44.40
N ASN A 94 37.50 -21.15 44.25
CA ASN A 94 37.37 -20.02 45.17
C ASN A 94 36.28 -19.06 44.64
N GLN A 95 35.42 -18.58 45.53
CA GLN A 95 34.25 -17.77 45.24
C GLN A 95 34.65 -16.29 45.16
N LYS A 96 34.54 -15.63 43.99
CA LYS A 96 34.42 -14.16 43.88
C LYS A 96 33.95 -13.70 42.50
N SER A 97 33.04 -12.72 42.54
CA SER A 97 32.33 -12.01 41.46
C SER A 97 31.30 -12.81 40.65
N LEU A 98 30.09 -12.87 41.21
CA LEU A 98 28.84 -13.10 40.50
C LEU A 98 28.50 -11.85 39.65
N PHE A 99 29.25 -11.58 38.59
CA PHE A 99 28.84 -10.67 37.53
C PHE A 99 29.07 -11.38 36.21
N LEU A 100 27.97 -11.90 35.66
CA LEU A 100 27.93 -12.50 34.33
C LEU A 100 28.43 -11.47 33.30
N HIS A 101 29.69 -11.62 32.90
CA HIS A 101 30.20 -11.04 31.65
C HIS A 101 29.55 -11.82 30.50
N ILE A 102 28.29 -11.52 30.20
CA ILE A 102 27.64 -12.05 29.00
C ILE A 102 28.36 -11.41 27.82
N ASN A 103 29.19 -12.21 27.13
CA ASN A 103 29.96 -11.74 25.99
C ASN A 103 29.00 -11.17 24.94
N PHE A 104 29.29 -9.99 24.41
CA PHE A 104 28.43 -9.28 23.45
C PHE A 104 28.06 -10.13 22.23
N GLN A 105 28.95 -11.05 21.85
CA GLN A 105 28.73 -12.04 20.79
C GLN A 105 27.59 -13.03 21.09
N TYR A 106 27.37 -13.39 22.36
CA TYR A 106 26.26 -14.25 22.76
C TYR A 106 24.95 -13.47 22.82
N ILE A 107 24.95 -12.23 23.30
CA ILE A 107 23.77 -11.35 23.22
C ILE A 107 23.33 -11.21 21.77
N PHE A 108 24.27 -10.90 20.86
CA PHE A 108 24.01 -10.80 19.43
C PHE A 108 23.48 -12.12 18.83
N GLY A 109 24.06 -13.26 19.21
CA GLY A 109 23.59 -14.58 18.78
C GLY A 109 22.17 -14.91 19.26
N TYR A 110 21.85 -14.63 20.52
CA TYR A 110 20.50 -14.81 21.07
C TYR A 110 19.50 -13.83 20.43
N THR A 111 19.89 -12.58 20.18
CA THR A 111 19.05 -11.62 19.46
C THR A 111 18.74 -12.09 18.05
N LEU A 112 19.73 -12.59 17.29
CA LEU A 112 19.52 -13.15 15.96
C LEU A 112 18.63 -14.40 15.98
N LEU A 113 18.80 -15.29 16.97
CA LEU A 113 17.96 -16.47 17.14
C LEU A 113 16.50 -16.08 17.44
N ILE A 114 16.29 -15.09 18.31
CA ILE A 114 14.97 -14.57 18.65
C ILE A 114 14.34 -13.90 17.42
N ILE A 115 15.08 -13.10 16.65
CA ILE A 115 14.62 -12.52 15.39
C ILE A 115 14.23 -13.62 14.40
N ALA A 116 15.03 -14.68 14.25
CA ALA A 116 14.73 -15.80 13.38
C ALA A 116 13.47 -16.58 13.83
N LEU A 117 13.31 -16.80 15.13
CA LEU A 117 12.12 -17.45 15.72
C LEU A 117 10.85 -16.59 15.57
N ILE A 118 10.96 -15.27 15.77
CA ILE A 118 9.84 -14.35 15.53
C ILE A 118 9.51 -14.29 14.02
N TYR A 119 10.51 -14.32 13.14
CA TYR A 119 10.31 -14.39 11.69
C TYR A 119 9.64 -15.70 11.27
N GLN A 120 9.99 -16.82 11.91
CA GLN A 120 9.40 -18.12 11.59
C GLN A 120 7.97 -18.26 12.13
N THR A 121 7.66 -17.62 13.27
CA THR A 121 6.31 -17.65 13.87
C THR A 121 5.37 -16.60 13.26
N ASN A 122 5.89 -15.46 12.82
CA ASN A 122 5.12 -14.43 12.14
C ASN A 122 5.99 -13.65 11.14
N PRO A 123 6.19 -14.18 9.91
CA PRO A 123 7.05 -13.56 8.91
C PRO A 123 6.58 -12.15 8.51
N TYR A 124 5.28 -11.88 8.64
CA TYR A 124 4.67 -10.58 8.33
C TYR A 124 5.14 -9.43 9.25
N LEU A 125 5.57 -9.73 10.49
CA LEU A 125 6.05 -8.73 11.46
C LEU A 125 7.37 -8.08 11.01
N PHE A 126 8.26 -8.86 10.40
CA PHE A 126 9.54 -8.36 9.90
C PHE A 126 9.48 -7.96 8.44
N THR A 127 8.75 -8.67 7.58
CA THR A 127 8.71 -8.35 6.15
C THR A 127 8.12 -6.97 5.92
N ASN A 128 7.01 -6.62 6.57
CA ASN A 128 6.41 -5.29 6.41
C ASN A 128 7.32 -4.19 6.97
N THR A 129 7.78 -4.33 8.21
CA THR A 129 8.63 -3.31 8.86
C THR A 129 9.97 -3.09 8.13
N ILE A 130 10.61 -4.18 7.64
CA ILE A 130 11.85 -4.10 6.87
C ILE A 130 11.56 -3.57 5.47
N ASN A 131 10.50 -4.02 4.80
CA ASN A 131 10.12 -3.49 3.49
C ASN A 131 9.77 -2.00 3.56
N ASP A 132 9.11 -1.56 4.63
CA ASP A 132 8.76 -0.17 4.86
C ASP A 132 10.00 0.69 5.08
N PHE A 133 10.92 0.21 5.92
CA PHE A 133 12.21 0.84 6.16
C PHE A 133 13.07 0.91 4.88
N ILE A 134 13.17 -0.19 4.14
CA ILE A 134 13.88 -0.25 2.84
C ILE A 134 13.21 0.70 1.86
N THR A 135 11.88 0.70 1.76
CA THR A 135 11.13 1.56 0.84
C THR A 135 11.41 3.03 1.14
N SER A 136 11.39 3.42 2.42
CA SER A 136 11.70 4.79 2.84
C SER A 136 13.15 5.19 2.52
N ILE A 137 14.12 4.30 2.73
CA ILE A 137 15.54 4.58 2.49
C ILE A 137 15.91 4.58 1.00
N VAL A 138 15.36 3.63 0.24
CA VAL A 138 15.68 3.42 -1.18
C VAL A 138 14.98 4.48 -2.03
N TYR A 139 13.67 4.66 -1.83
CA TYR A 139 12.87 5.50 -2.71
C TYR A 139 12.75 6.95 -2.24
N LYS A 140 13.03 7.25 -0.96
CA LYS A 140 13.05 8.60 -0.38
C LYS A 140 11.89 9.46 -0.90
N PRO A 141 10.64 9.22 -0.45
CA PRO A 141 9.49 9.98 -0.92
C PRO A 141 9.74 11.48 -0.72
N THR A 142 9.59 12.21 -1.82
CA THR A 142 9.73 13.68 -1.88
C THR A 142 8.48 14.26 -2.49
N LEU A 143 8.17 15.50 -2.11
CA LEU A 143 7.09 16.26 -2.71
C LEU A 143 7.26 16.32 -4.22
N PRO A 144 6.17 16.16 -5.01
CA PRO A 144 6.22 16.42 -6.45
C PRO A 144 6.57 17.89 -6.67
N VAL A 145 7.55 18.16 -7.53
CA VAL A 145 8.02 19.51 -7.89
C VAL A 145 7.44 19.93 -9.25
N LEU A 146 7.16 18.98 -10.12
CA LEU A 146 6.47 19.21 -11.40
C LEU A 146 4.96 19.13 -11.24
N ASN A 147 4.25 19.94 -12.02
CA ASN A 147 2.80 19.82 -12.16
C ASN A 147 2.45 18.41 -12.67
N SER A 148 1.47 17.78 -12.05
CA SER A 148 0.95 16.50 -12.52
C SER A 148 0.34 16.65 -13.93
N PRO A 149 0.43 15.64 -14.82
CA PRO A 149 -0.33 15.61 -16.07
C PRO A 149 -1.85 15.49 -15.83
N TRP A 150 -2.27 15.37 -14.57
CA TRP A 150 -3.65 15.29 -14.15
C TRP A 150 -4.34 16.69 -14.15
N PRO A 151 -5.58 16.81 -14.66
CA PRO A 151 -6.34 15.75 -15.31
C PRO A 151 -5.84 15.46 -16.72
N TRP A 152 -5.83 14.19 -17.10
CA TRP A 152 -5.41 13.76 -18.43
C TRP A 152 -6.38 14.27 -19.50
N GLN A 153 -5.87 14.91 -20.54
CA GLN A 153 -6.71 15.44 -21.63
C GLN A 153 -7.49 14.34 -22.37
N ASP A 154 -6.88 13.16 -22.53
CA ASP A 154 -7.47 11.96 -23.16
C ASP A 154 -8.00 10.96 -22.12
N SER A 155 -8.61 11.44 -21.02
CA SER A 155 -9.11 10.58 -19.92
C SER A 155 -10.34 9.72 -20.28
N ALA A 156 -10.73 9.64 -21.56
CA ALA A 156 -11.93 8.94 -22.02
C ALA A 156 -11.64 7.71 -22.91
N ARG A 157 -10.37 7.38 -23.15
CA ARG A 157 -9.98 6.21 -23.94
C ARG A 157 -8.69 5.55 -23.46
N ILE A 158 -8.66 4.23 -23.60
CA ILE A 158 -7.46 3.40 -23.48
C ILE A 158 -6.40 3.90 -24.47
N ASP A 159 -5.14 3.90 -24.04
CA ASP A 159 -3.99 4.22 -24.88
C ASP A 159 -3.99 3.37 -26.17
N PRO A 160 -3.82 3.98 -27.36
CA PRO A 160 -3.86 3.26 -28.63
C PRO A 160 -2.91 2.05 -28.72
N ILE A 161 -1.75 2.12 -28.08
CA ILE A 161 -0.75 1.04 -28.06
C ILE A 161 -1.31 -0.18 -27.31
N ILE A 162 -2.09 0.05 -26.26
CA ILE A 162 -2.72 -1.01 -25.46
C ILE A 162 -3.98 -1.54 -26.14
N ALA A 163 -4.79 -0.63 -26.69
CA ALA A 163 -6.01 -0.99 -27.41
C ALA A 163 -5.73 -1.89 -28.63
N THR A 164 -4.57 -1.71 -29.27
CA THR A 164 -4.16 -2.47 -30.47
C THR A 164 -3.06 -3.50 -30.19
N MET A 165 -2.74 -3.77 -28.92
CA MET A 165 -1.68 -4.70 -28.54
C MET A 165 -1.98 -6.12 -29.07
N PRO A 166 -1.06 -6.74 -29.84
CA PRO A 166 -1.27 -8.09 -30.32
C PRO A 166 -1.23 -9.13 -29.19
N SER A 167 -2.15 -10.11 -29.20
CA SER A 167 -2.22 -11.15 -28.16
C SER A 167 -0.93 -11.96 -27.98
N HIS A 168 -0.13 -12.13 -29.04
CA HIS A 168 1.16 -12.82 -28.96
C HIS A 168 2.24 -12.05 -28.17
N VAL A 169 2.02 -10.77 -27.89
CA VAL A 169 2.86 -9.96 -27.01
C VAL A 169 2.54 -10.24 -25.54
N GLU A 170 1.29 -10.56 -25.21
CA GLU A 170 0.78 -10.75 -23.84
C GLU A 170 1.18 -12.12 -23.23
N THR A 171 2.42 -12.55 -23.43
CA THR A 171 2.96 -13.83 -22.94
C THR A 171 3.59 -13.74 -21.55
N SER A 172 4.08 -12.55 -21.18
CA SER A 172 4.69 -12.28 -19.88
C SER A 172 4.70 -10.77 -19.60
N ILE A 173 4.80 -10.42 -18.32
CA ILE A 173 4.97 -9.04 -17.85
C ILE A 173 6.14 -8.36 -18.57
N GLN A 174 7.27 -9.05 -18.75
CA GLN A 174 8.45 -8.52 -19.44
C GLN A 174 8.20 -8.27 -20.94
N SER A 175 7.44 -9.14 -21.60
CA SER A 175 7.09 -8.99 -23.01
C SER A 175 6.19 -7.76 -23.23
N VAL A 176 5.17 -7.60 -22.40
CA VAL A 176 4.28 -6.43 -22.42
C VAL A 176 5.05 -5.14 -22.14
N ALA A 177 5.87 -5.11 -21.08
CA ALA A 177 6.68 -3.96 -20.72
C ALA A 177 7.67 -3.57 -21.84
N LYS A 178 8.31 -4.55 -22.46
CA LYS A 178 9.21 -4.34 -23.61
C LYS A 178 8.44 -3.73 -24.79
N TYR A 179 7.27 -4.26 -25.12
CA TYR A 179 6.44 -3.73 -26.20
C TYR A 179 6.04 -2.27 -25.95
N ILE A 180 5.56 -1.94 -24.75
CA ILE A 180 5.22 -0.56 -24.36
C ILE A 180 6.45 0.35 -24.51
N SER A 181 7.61 -0.08 -24.00
CA SER A 181 8.84 0.73 -24.05
C SER A 181 9.35 1.00 -25.46
N GLN A 182 9.10 0.08 -26.41
CA GLN A 182 9.49 0.20 -27.81
C GLN A 182 8.56 1.09 -28.64
N HIS A 183 7.27 1.18 -28.28
CA HIS A 183 6.26 1.88 -29.06
C HIS A 183 5.85 3.23 -28.45
N GLN A 184 6.20 3.49 -27.18
CA GLN A 184 5.99 4.77 -26.52
C GLN A 184 7.32 5.32 -26.04
N SER A 185 7.68 6.55 -26.42
CA SER A 185 8.91 7.21 -25.97
C SER A 185 8.68 8.15 -24.79
N ASP A 186 7.49 8.73 -24.68
CA ASP A 186 7.15 9.67 -23.62
C ASP A 186 6.98 8.92 -22.28
N PRO A 187 7.68 9.32 -21.21
CA PRO A 187 7.66 8.60 -19.94
C PRO A 187 6.30 8.68 -19.22
N TYR A 188 5.54 9.77 -19.38
CA TYR A 188 4.18 9.87 -18.83
C TYR A 188 3.24 8.94 -19.60
N LEU A 189 3.30 8.95 -20.94
CA LEU A 189 2.47 8.06 -21.75
C LEU A 189 2.85 6.58 -21.57
N ARG A 190 4.12 6.24 -21.28
CA ARG A 190 4.50 4.86 -20.90
C ARG A 190 3.80 4.41 -19.64
N VAL A 191 3.75 5.26 -18.61
CA VAL A 191 3.05 4.95 -17.36
C VAL A 191 1.54 4.87 -17.58
N LYS A 192 0.98 5.77 -18.40
CA LYS A 192 -0.43 5.67 -18.83
C LYS A 192 -0.70 4.35 -19.54
N ALA A 193 0.15 3.92 -20.46
CA ALA A 193 -0.02 2.63 -21.15
C ALA A 193 0.02 1.43 -20.17
N ILE A 194 0.87 1.47 -19.14
CA ILE A 194 0.86 0.42 -18.10
C ILE A 194 -0.43 0.45 -17.29
N HIS A 195 -0.86 1.63 -16.84
CA HIS A 195 -2.12 1.81 -16.15
C HIS A 195 -3.29 1.24 -16.98
N ASP A 196 -3.37 1.65 -18.24
CA ASP A 196 -4.40 1.26 -19.18
C ASP A 196 -4.37 -0.25 -19.49
N TYR A 197 -3.19 -0.87 -19.50
CA TYR A 197 -3.06 -2.32 -19.60
C TYR A 197 -3.69 -3.01 -18.39
N VAL A 198 -3.38 -2.57 -17.17
CA VAL A 198 -3.90 -3.18 -15.95
C VAL A 198 -5.43 -3.07 -15.90
N ILE A 199 -5.98 -1.86 -16.07
CA ILE A 199 -7.43 -1.65 -15.93
C ILE A 199 -8.27 -2.25 -17.06
N SER A 200 -7.65 -2.59 -18.20
CA SER A 200 -8.38 -3.22 -19.31
C SER A 200 -8.22 -4.74 -19.38
N ARG A 201 -7.26 -5.33 -18.65
CA ARG A 201 -7.02 -6.78 -18.63
C ARG A 201 -7.41 -7.44 -17.32
N VAL A 202 -7.48 -6.69 -16.22
CA VAL A 202 -7.80 -7.23 -14.91
C VAL A 202 -9.22 -6.83 -14.53
N THR A 203 -9.99 -7.79 -14.00
CA THR A 203 -11.32 -7.57 -13.46
C THR A 203 -11.33 -7.72 -11.94
N TYR A 204 -12.04 -6.83 -11.26
CA TYR A 204 -12.05 -6.82 -9.81
C TYR A 204 -12.78 -8.04 -9.24
N ASP A 205 -12.15 -8.75 -8.30
CA ASP A 205 -12.69 -9.96 -7.68
C ASP A 205 -13.67 -9.63 -6.55
N LEU A 206 -14.89 -9.23 -6.92
CA LEU A 206 -15.98 -9.00 -5.97
C LEU A 206 -16.35 -10.25 -5.15
N GLU A 207 -16.06 -11.45 -5.64
CA GLU A 207 -16.39 -12.69 -4.93
C GLU A 207 -15.50 -12.88 -3.70
N VAL A 208 -14.31 -12.28 -3.67
CA VAL A 208 -13.47 -12.24 -2.45
C VAL A 208 -14.19 -11.52 -1.32
N LEU A 209 -14.94 -10.44 -1.60
CA LEU A 209 -15.72 -9.71 -0.59
C LEU A 209 -16.87 -10.56 -0.05
N LYS A 210 -17.45 -11.42 -0.89
CA LYS A 210 -18.59 -12.27 -0.53
C LYS A 210 -18.20 -13.55 0.19
N THR A 211 -17.07 -14.15 -0.18
CA THR A 211 -16.63 -15.46 0.31
C THR A 211 -15.57 -15.35 1.40
N GLY A 212 -14.82 -14.24 1.43
CA GLY A 212 -13.62 -14.09 2.25
C GLY A 212 -12.43 -14.93 1.76
N ILE A 213 -12.59 -15.74 0.70
CA ILE A 213 -11.52 -16.55 0.14
C ILE A 213 -10.71 -15.67 -0.80
N ARG A 214 -9.45 -15.43 -0.45
CA ARG A 214 -8.55 -14.55 -1.22
C ARG A 214 -7.51 -15.39 -1.97
N PRO A 215 -7.60 -15.48 -3.32
CA PRO A 215 -6.54 -16.08 -4.14
C PRO A 215 -5.23 -15.29 -4.04
N THR A 216 -4.12 -15.88 -4.49
CA THR A 216 -2.82 -15.20 -4.53
C THR A 216 -2.88 -13.92 -5.35
N GLN A 217 -2.35 -12.83 -4.81
CA GLN A 217 -2.39 -11.49 -5.41
C GLN A 217 -1.02 -11.02 -5.94
N ASP A 218 -0.08 -11.94 -6.19
CA ASP A 218 1.20 -11.58 -6.80
C ASP A 218 1.03 -11.26 -8.29
N ALA A 219 1.91 -10.39 -8.83
CA ALA A 219 1.79 -9.89 -10.19
C ALA A 219 1.72 -10.98 -11.26
N LYS A 220 2.44 -12.11 -11.08
CA LYS A 220 2.43 -13.20 -12.06
C LYS A 220 1.09 -13.94 -12.05
N THR A 221 0.54 -14.20 -10.86
CA THR A 221 -0.79 -14.81 -10.75
C THR A 221 -1.83 -13.90 -11.39
N VAL A 222 -1.85 -12.61 -11.04
CA VAL A 222 -2.83 -11.64 -11.58
C VAL A 222 -2.70 -11.51 -13.11
N PHE A 223 -1.48 -11.47 -13.65
CA PHE A 223 -1.24 -11.45 -15.09
C PHE A 223 -1.82 -12.68 -15.79
N LEU A 224 -1.83 -13.85 -15.16
CA LEU A 224 -2.36 -15.08 -15.76
C LEU A 224 -3.86 -15.25 -15.56
N THR A 225 -4.39 -14.80 -14.42
CA THR A 225 -5.81 -15.01 -14.05
C THR A 225 -6.70 -13.87 -14.49
N HIS A 226 -6.14 -12.70 -14.79
CA HIS A 226 -6.89 -11.49 -15.17
C HIS A 226 -7.90 -11.07 -14.08
N LYS A 227 -7.65 -11.44 -12.83
CA LYS A 227 -8.59 -11.26 -11.72
C LYS A 227 -7.85 -10.97 -10.42
N ALA A 228 -8.24 -9.89 -9.73
CA ALA A 228 -7.56 -9.44 -8.52
C ALA A 228 -8.44 -8.57 -7.61
N VAL A 229 -8.00 -8.34 -6.38
CA VAL A 229 -8.42 -7.21 -5.55
C VAL A 229 -7.32 -6.14 -5.53
N CYS A 230 -7.50 -5.03 -4.81
CA CYS A 230 -6.59 -3.87 -4.82
C CYS A 230 -5.09 -4.20 -4.74
N GLU A 231 -4.71 -5.18 -3.91
CA GLU A 231 -3.34 -5.68 -3.81
C GLU A 231 -2.79 -6.19 -5.15
N GLY A 232 -3.57 -6.98 -5.88
CA GLY A 232 -3.14 -7.59 -7.13
C GLY A 232 -3.04 -6.58 -8.28
N TYR A 233 -3.94 -5.61 -8.33
CA TYR A 233 -3.84 -4.45 -9.24
C TYR A 233 -2.54 -3.69 -8.99
N ALA A 234 -2.28 -3.31 -7.74
CA ALA A 234 -1.10 -2.56 -7.37
C ALA A 234 0.21 -3.34 -7.61
N ASN A 235 0.19 -4.67 -7.41
CA ASN A 235 1.33 -5.54 -7.70
C ASN A 235 1.59 -5.66 -9.20
N LEU A 236 0.57 -5.83 -10.03
CA LEU A 236 0.75 -5.92 -11.48
C LEU A 236 1.24 -4.59 -12.07
N PHE A 237 0.65 -3.46 -11.66
CA PHE A 237 1.12 -2.14 -12.05
C PHE A 237 2.59 -1.92 -11.68
N MET A 238 2.97 -2.26 -10.43
CA MET A 238 4.35 -2.18 -9.97
C MET A 238 5.30 -3.07 -10.78
N ALA A 239 4.90 -4.31 -11.10
CA ALA A 239 5.75 -5.23 -11.85
C ALA A 239 5.98 -4.75 -13.30
N LEU A 240 4.93 -4.27 -13.98
CA LEU A 240 5.04 -3.69 -15.32
C LEU A 240 5.86 -2.39 -15.31
N GLY A 241 5.62 -1.51 -14.36
CA GLY A 241 6.38 -0.26 -14.18
C GLY A 241 7.87 -0.49 -13.95
N ARG A 242 8.22 -1.42 -13.07
CA ARG A 242 9.63 -1.79 -12.87
C ARG A 242 10.24 -2.46 -14.10
N ALA A 243 9.47 -3.23 -14.86
CA ALA A 243 9.94 -3.87 -16.08
C ALA A 243 10.21 -2.88 -17.23
N ILE A 244 9.58 -1.68 -17.23
CA ILE A 244 9.95 -0.59 -18.14
C ILE A 244 11.08 0.31 -17.59
N GLY A 245 11.64 -0.03 -16.43
CA GLY A 245 12.71 0.73 -15.78
C GLY A 245 12.26 1.93 -14.94
N ALA A 246 10.97 2.04 -14.61
CA ALA A 246 10.47 3.08 -13.70
C ALA A 246 10.56 2.61 -12.23
N ASP A 247 10.86 3.55 -11.33
CA ASP A 247 10.73 3.30 -9.89
C ASP A 247 9.25 3.30 -9.52
N VAL A 248 8.74 2.15 -9.10
CA VAL A 248 7.36 2.00 -8.62
C VAL A 248 7.35 1.39 -7.24
N VAL A 249 6.53 1.98 -6.37
CA VAL A 249 6.34 1.58 -4.98
C VAL A 249 4.91 1.11 -4.79
N TYR A 250 4.76 -0.01 -4.10
CA TYR A 250 3.49 -0.47 -3.54
C TYR A 250 3.22 0.29 -2.25
N ILE A 251 2.07 0.95 -2.16
CA ILE A 251 1.64 1.66 -0.96
C ILE A 251 0.47 0.91 -0.34
N ARG A 252 0.65 0.55 0.93
CA ARG A 252 -0.44 0.04 1.77
C ARG A 252 -1.02 1.20 2.58
N GLY A 253 -2.33 1.16 2.81
CA GLY A 253 -2.97 2.09 3.72
C GLY A 253 -4.45 1.81 3.89
N LYS A 254 -5.19 2.89 4.10
CA LYS A 254 -6.64 2.87 4.31
C LYS A 254 -7.34 3.85 3.38
N ILE A 255 -8.57 3.52 3.02
CA ILE A 255 -9.50 4.46 2.41
C ILE A 255 -10.42 5.07 3.46
N ARG A 256 -11.14 6.14 3.11
CA ARG A 256 -12.18 6.71 3.97
C ARG A 256 -13.18 5.64 4.40
N ARG A 257 -13.57 5.66 5.67
CA ARG A 257 -14.54 4.68 6.22
C ARG A 257 -15.85 4.65 5.45
N ASP A 258 -16.30 5.81 5.01
CA ASP A 258 -17.53 5.99 4.23
C ASP A 258 -17.45 5.42 2.80
N LEU A 259 -16.25 5.08 2.33
CA LEU A 259 -16.02 4.43 1.04
C LEU A 259 -15.75 2.92 1.19
N ALA A 260 -15.67 2.41 2.42
CA ALA A 260 -15.48 0.98 2.64
C ALA A 260 -16.69 0.19 2.13
N PRO A 261 -16.50 -0.91 1.39
CA PRO A 261 -17.59 -1.66 0.75
C PRO A 261 -18.36 -2.58 1.73
N VAL A 262 -18.59 -2.11 2.96
CA VAL A 262 -19.19 -2.89 4.06
C VAL A 262 -20.57 -3.43 3.69
N GLU A 263 -21.33 -2.71 2.86
CA GLU A 263 -22.66 -3.15 2.40
C GLU A 263 -22.61 -4.32 1.40
N LEU A 264 -21.48 -4.52 0.69
CA LEU A 264 -21.30 -5.62 -0.26
C LEU A 264 -20.91 -6.93 0.45
N ILE A 265 -20.54 -6.88 1.73
CA ILE A 265 -19.97 -8.01 2.47
C ILE A 265 -21.07 -8.66 3.31
N PRO A 266 -21.35 -9.96 3.14
CA PRO A 266 -22.34 -10.67 3.93
C PRO A 266 -22.07 -10.55 5.44
N LYS A 267 -23.13 -10.36 6.24
CA LYS A 267 -23.03 -10.23 7.70
C LYS A 267 -22.26 -11.38 8.33
N VAL A 268 -22.47 -12.62 7.87
CA VAL A 268 -21.74 -13.80 8.35
C VAL A 268 -20.23 -13.66 8.14
N VAL A 269 -19.79 -13.15 6.99
CA VAL A 269 -18.38 -12.89 6.68
C VAL A 269 -17.82 -11.80 7.58
N ARG A 270 -18.60 -10.74 7.84
CA ARG A 270 -18.20 -9.66 8.78
C ARG A 270 -18.06 -10.16 10.21
N LEU A 271 -18.92 -11.09 10.65
CA LEU A 271 -18.86 -11.66 11.99
C LEU A 271 -17.64 -12.56 12.18
N VAL A 272 -17.36 -13.45 11.22
CA VAL A 272 -16.17 -14.33 11.28
C VAL A 272 -14.87 -13.55 11.11
N ASN A 273 -14.90 -12.44 10.37
CA ASN A 273 -13.76 -11.54 10.18
C ASN A 273 -13.92 -10.22 10.94
N SER A 274 -14.44 -10.26 12.17
CA SER A 274 -14.74 -9.07 12.98
C SER A 274 -13.52 -8.18 13.27
N GLY A 275 -12.30 -8.75 13.24
CA GLY A 275 -11.05 -8.00 13.37
C GLY A 275 -10.46 -7.47 12.06
N TYR A 276 -11.09 -7.75 10.92
CA TYR A 276 -10.62 -7.26 9.62
C TYR A 276 -11.03 -5.79 9.43
N ASP A 277 -10.04 -4.97 9.10
CA ASP A 277 -10.29 -3.56 8.75
C ASP A 277 -10.66 -3.46 7.27
N TRP A 278 -11.95 -3.25 7.00
CA TRP A 278 -12.53 -3.12 5.66
C TRP A 278 -12.12 -1.82 4.94
N THR A 279 -11.43 -0.92 5.62
CA THR A 279 -10.81 0.26 5.00
C THR A 279 -9.46 -0.05 4.38
N ASN A 280 -8.84 -1.20 4.67
CA ASN A 280 -7.54 -1.55 4.11
C ASN A 280 -7.55 -1.52 2.59
N HIS A 281 -6.59 -0.81 2.01
CA HIS A 281 -6.46 -0.63 0.58
C HIS A 281 -5.00 -0.59 0.15
N ALA A 282 -4.77 -0.76 -1.16
CA ALA A 282 -3.44 -0.76 -1.75
C ALA A 282 -3.44 -0.03 -3.09
N TRP A 283 -2.42 0.78 -3.31
CA TRP A 283 -2.22 1.57 -4.52
C TRP A 283 -0.71 1.75 -4.78
N ASN A 284 -0.33 2.64 -5.70
CA ASN A 284 1.07 2.84 -6.06
C ASN A 284 1.51 4.31 -6.02
N ALA A 285 2.83 4.48 -5.88
CA ALA A 285 3.53 5.67 -6.35
C ALA A 285 4.52 5.28 -7.45
N VAL A 286 4.59 6.06 -8.51
CA VAL A 286 5.54 5.89 -9.62
C VAL A 286 6.35 7.15 -9.81
N LYS A 287 7.66 7.01 -10.01
CA LYS A 287 8.56 8.14 -10.25
C LYS A 287 8.69 8.39 -11.75
N ILE A 288 8.28 9.57 -12.19
CA ILE A 288 8.35 10.02 -13.59
C ILE A 288 9.17 11.31 -13.63
N LEU A 289 10.26 11.33 -14.39
CA LEU A 289 11.17 12.48 -14.49
C LEU A 289 11.55 13.06 -13.11
N ASP A 290 11.98 12.18 -12.22
CA ASP A 290 12.31 12.50 -10.82
C ASP A 290 11.18 12.97 -9.90
N ASN A 291 9.92 12.86 -10.34
CA ASN A 291 8.76 13.28 -9.57
C ASN A 291 7.84 12.10 -9.25
N TRP A 292 7.51 11.93 -7.97
CA TRP A 292 6.56 10.93 -7.52
C TRP A 292 5.13 11.30 -7.91
N GLN A 293 4.41 10.35 -8.50
CA GLN A 293 3.01 10.47 -8.91
C GLN A 293 2.22 9.33 -8.26
N LEU A 294 1.07 9.64 -7.67
CA LEU A 294 0.20 8.64 -7.04
C LEU A 294 -0.73 8.03 -8.09
N VAL A 295 -0.90 6.70 -8.03
CA VAL A 295 -1.71 5.94 -8.98
C VAL A 295 -2.55 4.92 -8.24
N ASP A 296 -3.85 4.88 -8.51
CA ASP A 296 -4.74 3.80 -8.07
C ASP A 296 -5.50 3.19 -9.25
N THR A 297 -4.92 2.13 -9.83
CA THR A 297 -5.55 1.38 -10.93
C THR A 297 -6.85 0.68 -10.52
N THR A 298 -7.07 0.39 -9.24
CA THR A 298 -8.30 -0.29 -8.80
C THR A 298 -9.49 0.64 -8.86
N TRP A 299 -9.31 1.91 -8.51
CA TRP A 299 -10.40 2.90 -8.54
C TRP A 299 -10.62 3.49 -9.94
N ASP A 300 -9.71 3.25 -10.88
CA ASP A 300 -9.91 3.50 -12.30
C ASP A 300 -10.46 2.28 -13.09
N ASP A 301 -10.61 1.11 -12.45
CA ASP A 301 -11.37 -0.02 -12.99
C ASP A 301 -12.87 0.18 -12.75
N ARG A 302 -13.57 0.63 -13.79
CA ARG A 302 -15.03 0.86 -13.76
C ARG A 302 -15.86 -0.35 -14.17
N ASP A 303 -15.24 -1.46 -14.57
CA ASP A 303 -15.93 -2.69 -14.94
C ASP A 303 -16.29 -3.53 -13.70
N ALA A 304 -15.84 -3.11 -12.51
CA ALA A 304 -16.11 -3.74 -11.22
C ALA A 304 -17.57 -3.65 -10.71
N GLY A 305 -18.56 -3.31 -11.56
CA GLY A 305 -19.96 -3.26 -11.11
C GLY A 305 -21.05 -2.79 -12.07
N GLU A 306 -20.75 -2.22 -13.24
CA GLU A 306 -21.78 -1.75 -14.18
C GLU A 306 -21.86 -2.62 -15.45
N ILE A 307 -23.02 -3.28 -15.64
CA ILE A 307 -23.37 -3.90 -16.91
C ILE A 307 -23.70 -2.78 -17.90
N GLY A 308 -22.88 -2.61 -18.94
CA GLY A 308 -23.36 -1.99 -20.19
C GLY A 308 -22.49 -0.90 -20.81
N PHE A 309 -21.51 -0.32 -20.11
CA PHE A 309 -20.56 0.61 -20.73
C PHE A 309 -19.18 0.48 -20.10
N SER A 310 -18.26 -0.17 -20.80
CA SER A 310 -16.82 -0.02 -20.57
C SER A 310 -16.50 1.48 -20.63
N SER A 311 -16.38 2.12 -19.46
CA SER A 311 -15.99 3.52 -19.38
C SER A 311 -14.61 3.56 -18.76
N TYR A 312 -13.62 3.60 -19.65
CA TYR A 312 -12.25 3.93 -19.28
C TYR A 312 -12.22 5.12 -18.32
N SER A 313 -11.38 5.02 -17.29
CA SER A 313 -11.10 6.07 -16.32
C SER A 313 -9.59 6.24 -16.17
N ALA A 314 -9.16 7.47 -15.91
CA ALA A 314 -7.78 7.83 -15.54
C ALA A 314 -7.81 8.91 -14.47
N GLU A 315 -8.85 8.91 -13.63
CA GLU A 315 -9.07 9.90 -12.59
C GLU A 315 -8.10 9.70 -11.43
N TYR A 316 -7.64 8.48 -11.20
CA TYR A 316 -6.67 8.13 -10.18
C TYR A 316 -5.26 7.89 -10.75
N LEU A 317 -5.04 8.14 -12.05
CA LEU A 317 -3.71 8.12 -12.67
C LEU A 317 -2.99 9.47 -12.48
N ALA A 318 -1.88 9.46 -11.74
CA ALA A 318 -1.10 10.65 -11.39
C ALA A 318 -1.92 11.69 -10.59
N LEU A 319 -2.86 11.22 -9.75
CA LEU A 319 -3.72 12.08 -8.96
C LEU A 319 -2.89 12.95 -7.99
N PRO A 320 -3.11 14.28 -7.94
CA PRO A 320 -2.36 15.15 -7.03
C PRO A 320 -2.47 14.70 -5.56
N PRO A 321 -1.38 14.75 -4.78
CA PRO A 321 -1.36 14.27 -3.39
C PRO A 321 -2.46 14.83 -2.49
N LYS A 322 -2.77 16.12 -2.62
CA LYS A 322 -3.85 16.77 -1.86
C LYS A 322 -5.22 16.18 -2.17
N ILE A 323 -5.46 15.75 -3.40
CA ILE A 323 -6.73 15.15 -3.82
C ILE A 323 -6.75 13.67 -3.44
N MET A 324 -5.66 12.93 -3.67
CA MET A 324 -5.53 11.53 -3.23
C MET A 324 -5.75 11.40 -1.71
N ASN A 325 -5.25 12.36 -0.92
CA ASN A 325 -5.40 12.35 0.53
C ASN A 325 -6.84 12.63 1.01
N ILE A 326 -7.80 12.98 0.15
CA ILE A 326 -9.21 13.07 0.54
C ILE A 326 -9.81 11.67 0.81
N SER A 327 -9.35 10.69 0.04
CA SER A 327 -9.87 9.33 0.02
C SER A 327 -8.88 8.27 0.50
N HIS A 328 -7.57 8.50 0.42
CA HIS A 328 -6.51 7.52 0.72
C HIS A 328 -5.53 8.03 1.78
N PHE A 329 -5.28 7.20 2.79
CA PHE A 329 -4.37 7.45 3.90
C PHE A 329 -3.31 6.34 3.99
N PRO A 330 -2.04 6.60 3.65
CA PRO A 330 -0.99 5.57 3.66
C PRO A 330 -0.58 5.18 5.07
N ASP A 331 -0.20 3.91 5.25
CA ASP A 331 0.34 3.41 6.53
C ASP A 331 1.67 4.10 6.88
N GLN A 332 2.49 4.41 5.87
CA GLN A 332 3.65 5.28 6.04
C GLN A 332 3.31 6.72 5.63
N VAL A 333 3.31 7.62 6.62
CA VAL A 333 2.85 9.01 6.47
C VAL A 333 3.61 9.83 5.41
N ASN A 334 4.85 9.47 5.09
CA ASN A 334 5.66 10.12 4.06
C ASN A 334 5.12 9.90 2.64
N TRP A 335 4.36 8.81 2.39
CA TRP A 335 3.69 8.56 1.12
C TRP A 335 2.42 9.40 0.91
N GLN A 336 2.05 10.26 1.88
CA GLN A 336 1.06 11.30 1.62
C GLN A 336 1.57 12.31 0.59
N LEU A 337 2.89 12.47 0.46
CA LEU A 337 3.52 13.43 -0.47
C LEU A 337 2.99 14.87 -0.30
N LEU A 338 2.63 15.23 0.93
CA LEU A 338 2.15 16.56 1.31
C LEU A 338 3.24 17.35 2.04
N PRO A 339 3.29 18.69 1.87
CA PRO A 339 4.25 19.54 2.60
C PRO A 339 4.02 19.47 4.12
N HIS A 340 2.76 19.28 4.52
CA HIS A 340 2.37 19.03 5.90
C HIS A 340 1.52 17.75 5.92
N TYR A 341 2.02 16.71 6.58
CA TYR A 341 1.28 15.46 6.71
C TYR A 341 0.02 15.67 7.54
N GLN A 342 -1.09 15.12 7.06
CA GLN A 342 -2.33 15.07 7.82
C GLN A 342 -2.30 13.88 8.78
N ASP A 343 -2.87 14.05 9.96
CA ASP A 343 -3.19 12.94 10.84
C ASP A 343 -4.49 12.24 10.39
N TYR A 344 -4.70 11.03 10.91
CA TYR A 344 -5.85 10.21 10.51
C TYR A 344 -7.20 10.83 10.92
N LYS A 345 -7.24 11.65 11.98
CA LYS A 345 -8.48 12.32 12.42
C LYS A 345 -8.89 13.41 11.44
N THR A 346 -7.92 14.23 11.02
CA THR A 346 -8.09 15.28 10.01
C THR A 346 -8.51 14.67 8.68
N PHE A 347 -7.85 13.57 8.29
CA PHE A 347 -8.19 12.79 7.10
C PHE A 347 -9.67 12.34 7.08
N GLU A 348 -10.20 11.81 8.18
CA GLU A 348 -11.59 11.35 8.26
C GLU A 348 -12.60 12.51 8.36
N ASN A 349 -12.19 13.67 8.88
CA ASN A 349 -13.07 14.81 9.11
C ASN A 349 -13.14 15.79 7.94
N GLN A 350 -12.29 15.68 6.91
CA GLN A 350 -12.34 16.58 5.76
C GLN A 350 -13.48 16.21 4.79
N PRO A 351 -14.08 17.19 4.09
CA PRO A 351 -15.11 16.97 3.07
C PRO A 351 -14.73 15.87 2.08
N LEU A 352 -15.64 14.93 1.83
CA LEU A 352 -15.38 13.79 0.98
C LEU A 352 -15.78 14.09 -0.47
N LEU A 353 -14.84 14.70 -1.20
CA LEU A 353 -15.00 15.12 -2.60
C LEU A 353 -14.33 14.11 -3.54
N ASN A 354 -14.97 13.84 -4.68
CA ASN A 354 -14.43 12.95 -5.72
C ASN A 354 -13.51 13.71 -6.69
N PRO A 355 -12.61 13.01 -7.41
CA PRO A 355 -11.74 13.64 -8.41
C PRO A 355 -12.50 14.52 -9.41
N GLN A 356 -13.69 14.09 -9.85
CA GLN A 356 -14.56 14.85 -10.75
C GLN A 356 -14.92 16.26 -10.26
N PHE A 357 -14.96 16.50 -8.95
CA PHE A 357 -15.13 17.85 -8.39
C PHE A 357 -14.01 18.79 -8.81
N PHE A 358 -12.77 18.31 -8.69
CA PHE A 358 -11.56 19.07 -9.00
C PHE A 358 -11.29 19.16 -10.50
N ILE A 359 -11.62 18.11 -11.27
CA ILE A 359 -11.53 18.12 -12.75
C ILE A 359 -12.44 19.21 -13.33
N LYS A 360 -13.58 19.47 -12.69
CA LYS A 360 -14.55 20.50 -13.08
C LYS A 360 -14.22 21.88 -12.52
N ASP A 361 -13.05 22.04 -11.90
CA ASP A 361 -12.56 23.31 -11.34
C ASP A 361 -13.56 23.92 -10.33
N LEU A 362 -14.15 23.06 -9.50
CA LEU A 362 -15.06 23.48 -8.43
C LEU A 362 -14.30 23.67 -7.12
N THR A 363 -14.76 24.60 -6.30
CA THR A 363 -14.22 24.82 -4.94
C THR A 363 -15.34 24.78 -3.92
N LEU A 364 -15.20 23.94 -2.89
CA LEU A 364 -16.15 23.89 -1.79
C LEU A 364 -15.87 25.05 -0.82
N ILE A 365 -16.83 25.96 -0.68
CA ILE A 365 -16.75 27.09 0.26
C ILE A 365 -17.21 26.63 1.65
N SER A 366 -18.34 25.91 1.71
CA SER A 366 -18.88 25.35 2.96
C SER A 366 -19.73 24.11 2.68
N PRO A 367 -19.78 23.13 3.61
CA PRO A 367 -19.06 23.06 4.88
C PRO A 367 -17.56 22.76 4.70
N THR A 368 -16.76 23.09 5.71
CA THR A 368 -15.31 22.81 5.75
C THR A 368 -14.98 21.47 6.41
N GLU A 369 -15.99 20.79 6.96
CA GLU A 369 -15.88 19.47 7.58
C GLU A 369 -16.83 18.49 6.90
N TYR A 370 -16.49 17.21 6.98
CA TYR A 370 -17.28 16.12 6.42
C TYR A 370 -18.65 16.01 7.08
N GLN A 371 -18.70 16.13 8.41
CA GLN A 371 -19.93 16.07 9.19
C GLN A 371 -20.18 17.40 9.91
N THR A 372 -21.31 18.04 9.62
CA THR A 372 -21.69 19.32 10.24
C THR A 372 -23.03 19.20 11.00
N ASN A 373 -23.13 19.83 12.17
CA ASN A 373 -24.41 19.93 12.89
C ASN A 373 -25.25 21.07 12.31
N VAL A 374 -26.54 20.81 12.10
CA VAL A 374 -27.51 21.81 11.63
C VAL A 374 -28.82 21.65 12.39
N GLU A 375 -29.66 22.67 12.44
CA GLU A 375 -31.00 22.54 13.04
C GLU A 375 -31.86 21.62 12.18
N ASN A 376 -32.30 22.11 11.01
CA ASN A 376 -33.12 21.34 10.07
C ASN A 376 -32.78 21.59 8.60
N MET A 377 -31.76 22.40 8.31
CA MET A 377 -31.38 22.75 6.96
C MET A 377 -29.87 22.75 6.81
N ALA A 378 -29.36 21.94 5.89
CA ALA A 378 -27.98 22.00 5.45
C ALA A 378 -27.85 22.98 4.29
N ALA A 379 -26.83 23.84 4.34
CA ALA A 379 -26.42 24.71 3.26
C ALA A 379 -25.02 24.32 2.78
N ILE A 380 -24.88 24.04 1.49
CA ILE A 380 -23.61 23.74 0.84
C ILE A 380 -23.35 24.82 -0.20
N LYS A 381 -22.18 25.46 -0.13
CA LYS A 381 -21.78 26.54 -1.04
C LYS A 381 -20.58 26.10 -1.85
N ILE A 382 -20.69 26.20 -3.17
CA ILE A 382 -19.67 25.81 -4.13
C ILE A 382 -19.38 27.02 -5.02
N ALA A 383 -18.11 27.42 -5.10
CA ALA A 383 -17.66 28.34 -6.13
C ALA A 383 -17.46 27.56 -7.44
N ASN A 384 -18.06 28.05 -8.51
CA ASN A 384 -17.92 27.50 -9.85
C ASN A 384 -16.85 28.29 -10.61
N SER A 385 -16.03 27.59 -11.38
CA SER A 385 -15.18 28.19 -12.39
C SER A 385 -16.01 28.88 -13.47
N SER A 386 -15.46 29.93 -14.10
CA SER A 386 -16.10 30.64 -15.22
C SER A 386 -16.42 29.72 -16.41
N ASN A 387 -15.71 28.59 -16.51
CA ASN A 387 -15.85 27.60 -17.59
C ASN A 387 -16.83 26.47 -17.25
N TYR A 388 -17.41 26.48 -16.05
CA TYR A 388 -18.34 25.44 -15.60
C TYR A 388 -19.79 25.81 -15.94
N HIS A 389 -20.41 25.02 -16.80
CA HIS A 389 -21.78 25.27 -17.29
C HIS A 389 -22.77 24.13 -16.97
N GLN A 390 -22.34 23.11 -16.22
CA GLN A 390 -23.19 21.97 -15.87
C GLN A 390 -24.05 22.28 -14.64
N LYS A 391 -25.20 21.61 -14.51
CA LYS A 391 -26.06 21.79 -13.34
C LYS A 391 -25.56 20.93 -12.19
N ILE A 392 -25.35 21.53 -11.03
CA ILE A 392 -25.13 20.77 -9.79
C ILE A 392 -26.50 20.43 -9.20
N VAL A 393 -26.70 19.17 -8.85
CA VAL A 393 -27.86 18.70 -8.11
C VAL A 393 -27.39 17.94 -6.87
N ALA A 394 -28.20 17.94 -5.82
CA ALA A 394 -27.92 17.11 -4.67
C ALA A 394 -29.16 16.34 -4.22
N PHE A 395 -28.89 15.17 -3.65
CA PHE A 395 -29.88 14.31 -3.05
C PHE A 395 -29.43 13.92 -1.66
N TYR A 396 -30.37 13.72 -0.75
CA TYR A 396 -30.07 13.32 0.61
C TYR A 396 -30.92 12.14 1.05
N THR A 397 -30.38 11.37 1.99
CA THR A 397 -31.05 10.26 2.64
C THR A 397 -30.74 10.26 4.13
N LYS A 398 -31.70 9.84 4.96
CA LYS A 398 -31.49 9.68 6.40
C LYS A 398 -30.70 8.41 6.64
N ILE A 399 -29.57 8.50 7.34
CA ILE A 399 -28.82 7.34 7.80
C ILE A 399 -29.66 6.67 8.87
N LYS A 400 -30.17 5.46 8.58
CA LYS A 400 -30.76 4.64 9.62
C LYS A 400 -29.60 4.15 10.48
N LYS A 401 -29.59 4.48 11.78
CA LYS A 401 -28.78 3.75 12.76
C LYS A 401 -29.23 2.30 12.70
N SER A 402 -28.57 1.49 11.88
CA SER A 402 -28.72 0.05 11.94
C SER A 402 -28.22 -0.35 13.31
N GLU A 403 -29.15 -0.68 14.21
CA GLU A 403 -28.91 -1.66 15.24
C GLU A 403 -28.17 -2.85 14.61
N SER A 404 -27.33 -3.48 15.40
CA SER A 404 -26.88 -4.85 15.19
C SER A 404 -28.11 -5.78 15.11
N SER A 405 -28.81 -5.80 13.99
CA SER A 405 -29.95 -6.66 13.75
C SER A 405 -29.61 -7.64 12.63
N PHE A 406 -29.91 -8.89 12.93
CA PHE A 406 -29.39 -10.13 12.38
C PHE A 406 -29.96 -10.50 10.99
N TRP A 407 -30.61 -9.59 10.26
CA TRP A 407 -31.24 -9.91 8.97
C TRP A 407 -30.97 -8.86 7.88
N GLU A 408 -30.47 -9.35 6.73
CA GLU A 408 -30.56 -8.91 5.33
C GLU A 408 -30.34 -7.43 4.88
N LEU A 409 -29.24 -7.25 4.09
CA LEU A 409 -28.98 -6.47 2.82
C LEU A 409 -29.60 -5.05 2.58
N PRO A 410 -29.17 -4.22 1.56
CA PRO A 410 -28.50 -4.51 0.27
C PRO A 410 -27.29 -3.64 -0.13
N GLY A 411 -26.46 -4.22 -1.00
CA GLY A 411 -25.32 -3.61 -1.67
C GLY A 411 -25.63 -2.85 -2.97
N SER A 412 -24.61 -2.16 -3.47
CA SER A 412 -24.46 -1.47 -4.77
C SER A 412 -25.61 -0.56 -5.20
N LEU A 413 -25.34 0.75 -5.17
CA LEU A 413 -26.21 1.81 -5.65
C LEU A 413 -26.32 1.78 -7.20
N ASN A 414 -27.05 0.80 -7.75
CA ASN A 414 -27.47 0.81 -9.15
C ASN A 414 -28.57 1.86 -9.33
N LEU A 415 -28.24 2.99 -9.96
CA LEU A 415 -29.23 4.02 -10.29
C LEU A 415 -30.09 3.68 -11.52
N LEU A 416 -29.87 2.54 -12.19
CA LEU A 416 -30.56 2.21 -13.44
C LEU A 416 -31.13 0.79 -13.58
N GLU A 417 -31.05 -0.10 -12.59
CA GLU A 417 -31.75 -1.39 -12.67
C GLU A 417 -32.48 -1.76 -11.37
N GLY A 418 -33.78 -2.00 -11.52
CA GLY A 418 -34.72 -2.22 -10.43
C GLY A 418 -34.63 -3.61 -9.83
N ASN A 419 -34.12 -3.68 -8.61
CA ASN A 419 -34.48 -4.73 -7.66
C ASN A 419 -35.51 -4.16 -6.66
N GLN A 420 -36.42 -4.98 -6.13
CA GLN A 420 -37.49 -4.52 -5.23
C GLN A 420 -36.95 -3.86 -3.94
N ASP A 421 -35.75 -4.23 -3.51
CA ASP A 421 -35.04 -3.59 -2.39
C ASP A 421 -34.42 -2.24 -2.77
N THR A 422 -33.96 -2.10 -4.02
CA THR A 422 -33.55 -0.82 -4.63
C THR A 422 -34.72 0.16 -4.70
N GLN A 423 -35.93 -0.33 -5.04
CA GLN A 423 -37.15 0.51 -5.03
C GLN A 423 -37.48 1.03 -3.62
N ARG A 424 -37.24 0.23 -2.57
CA ARG A 424 -37.50 0.64 -1.18
C ARG A 424 -36.44 1.61 -0.62
N LYS A 425 -35.18 1.50 -1.06
CA LYS A 425 -34.11 2.51 -0.79
C LYS A 425 -34.38 3.83 -1.53
N LEU A 426 -34.79 3.79 -2.80
CA LEU A 426 -35.13 4.96 -3.62
C LEU A 426 -36.29 5.80 -3.05
N GLN A 427 -37.24 5.18 -2.35
CA GLN A 427 -38.36 5.88 -1.70
C GLN A 427 -37.94 6.88 -0.59
N ASN A 428 -36.71 6.77 -0.07
CA ASN A 428 -36.23 7.65 1.01
C ASN A 428 -35.22 8.71 0.53
N ILE A 429 -34.88 8.71 -0.75
CA ILE A 429 -33.98 9.72 -1.34
C ILE A 429 -34.80 10.96 -1.65
N LYS A 430 -34.38 12.10 -1.12
CA LYS A 430 -35.02 13.40 -1.35
C LYS A 430 -34.07 14.33 -2.05
N LYS A 431 -34.61 15.21 -2.89
CA LYS A 431 -33.82 16.20 -3.64
C LYS A 431 -33.60 17.46 -2.79
N CYS A 432 -32.41 18.02 -2.85
CA CYS A 432 -32.11 19.36 -2.31
C CYS A 432 -32.49 20.45 -3.32
N GLU A 433 -32.77 21.64 -2.82
CA GLU A 433 -32.89 22.82 -3.66
C GLU A 433 -31.48 23.27 -4.08
N SER A 434 -31.32 23.69 -5.33
CA SER A 434 -30.04 24.19 -5.84
C SER A 434 -30.28 25.46 -6.63
N GLN A 435 -29.60 26.52 -6.22
CA GLN A 435 -29.68 27.85 -6.79
C GLN A 435 -28.29 28.27 -7.29
N TRP A 436 -28.24 28.75 -8.53
CA TRP A 436 -27.05 29.31 -9.14
C TRP A 436 -27.13 30.84 -9.10
N TYR A 437 -26.01 31.48 -8.78
CA TYR A 437 -25.88 32.92 -8.68
C TYR A 437 -24.95 33.45 -9.76
N GLU A 438 -25.23 34.67 -10.24
CA GLU A 438 -24.43 35.33 -11.28
C GLU A 438 -22.97 35.58 -10.88
N ASN A 439 -22.68 35.61 -9.57
CA ASN A 439 -21.31 35.69 -9.05
C ASN A 439 -20.50 34.38 -9.23
N GLY A 440 -21.07 33.36 -9.86
CA GLY A 440 -20.43 32.08 -10.09
C GLY A 440 -20.59 31.10 -8.92
N GLU A 441 -21.44 31.37 -7.94
CA GLU A 441 -21.66 30.45 -6.81
C GLU A 441 -22.88 29.55 -7.03
N THR A 442 -22.86 28.36 -6.45
CA THR A 442 -24.01 27.48 -6.31
C THR A 442 -24.26 27.20 -4.85
N GLU A 443 -25.48 27.50 -4.40
CA GLU A 443 -25.96 27.15 -3.08
C GLU A 443 -26.92 25.97 -3.19
N ILE A 444 -26.72 24.99 -2.33
CA ILE A 444 -27.56 23.80 -2.22
C ILE A 444 -28.14 23.78 -0.82
N SER A 445 -29.47 23.70 -0.73
CA SER A 445 -30.21 23.68 0.52
C SER A 445 -30.97 22.37 0.68
N CYS A 446 -30.65 21.60 1.72
CA CYS A 446 -31.28 20.32 2.02
C CYS A 446 -32.06 20.44 3.33
N LYS A 447 -33.40 20.40 3.26
CA LYS A 447 -34.27 20.51 4.45
C LYS A 447 -34.58 19.12 5.03
N PHE A 448 -34.16 18.88 6.26
CA PHE A 448 -34.35 17.63 6.99
C PHE A 448 -35.66 17.65 7.81
N ALA A 449 -36.46 16.60 7.66
CA ALA A 449 -37.78 16.52 8.28
C ALA A 449 -37.76 16.07 9.76
N GLN A 450 -36.67 15.45 10.20
CA GLN A 450 -36.53 14.86 11.53
C GLN A 450 -35.09 15.04 12.00
N SER A 451 -34.86 14.91 13.31
CA SER A 451 -33.49 14.81 13.85
C SER A 451 -32.80 13.52 13.40
N GLY A 452 -31.47 13.55 13.39
CA GLY A 452 -30.61 12.40 13.08
C GLY A 452 -29.57 12.70 12.01
N ASP A 453 -28.84 11.65 11.62
CA ASP A 453 -27.76 11.76 10.65
C ASP A 453 -28.29 11.62 9.21
N TYR A 454 -27.77 12.44 8.31
CA TYR A 454 -28.13 12.48 6.90
C TYR A 454 -26.86 12.47 6.05
N GLU A 455 -26.93 11.75 4.93
CA GLU A 455 -25.92 11.82 3.87
C GLU A 455 -26.48 12.63 2.70
N VAL A 456 -25.64 13.52 2.16
CA VAL A 456 -25.93 14.36 1.00
C VAL A 456 -24.93 14.03 -0.11
N TYR A 457 -25.44 13.61 -1.25
CA TYR A 457 -24.69 13.28 -2.45
C TYR A 457 -24.82 14.40 -3.47
N MET A 458 -23.69 14.97 -3.89
CA MET A 458 -23.63 16.04 -4.89
C MET A 458 -23.27 15.45 -6.25
N LEU A 459 -24.00 15.82 -7.30
CA LEU A 459 -23.77 15.33 -8.66
C LEU A 459 -23.73 16.50 -9.64
N SER A 460 -22.85 16.38 -10.64
CA SER A 460 -22.88 17.23 -11.82
C SER A 460 -23.70 16.54 -12.90
N VAL A 461 -24.64 17.28 -13.50
CA VAL A 461 -25.52 16.79 -14.56
C VAL A 461 -25.17 17.52 -15.86
N GLY A 462 -24.56 16.78 -16.78
CA GLY A 462 -24.30 17.19 -18.16
C GLY A 462 -24.68 16.07 -19.13
N GLN A 463 -23.87 15.85 -20.17
CA GLN A 463 -24.03 14.69 -21.07
C GLN A 463 -23.87 13.34 -20.33
N LYS A 464 -23.05 13.33 -19.29
CA LYS A 464 -22.92 12.24 -18.32
C LYS A 464 -23.15 12.80 -16.93
N VAL A 465 -23.70 11.97 -16.04
CA VAL A 465 -23.82 12.29 -14.62
C VAL A 465 -22.51 11.91 -13.93
N SER A 466 -21.98 12.79 -13.09
CA SER A 466 -20.74 12.53 -12.34
C SER A 466 -20.96 12.84 -10.87
N LEU A 467 -20.56 11.91 -9.99
CA LEU A 467 -20.57 12.13 -8.55
C LEU A 467 -19.47 13.14 -8.19
N LEU A 468 -19.85 14.24 -7.57
CA LEU A 468 -18.95 15.30 -7.13
C LEU A 468 -18.41 15.04 -5.71
N GLY A 469 -19.21 14.43 -4.86
CA GLY A 469 -18.80 14.13 -3.49
C GLY A 469 -19.98 13.78 -2.60
N GLN A 470 -19.65 13.45 -1.35
CA GLN A 470 -20.61 13.17 -0.29
C GLN A 470 -20.28 13.94 0.98
N LEU A 471 -21.31 14.37 1.69
CA LEU A 471 -21.22 15.10 2.96
C LEU A 471 -22.21 14.52 3.96
N LYS A 472 -21.91 14.66 5.25
CA LYS A 472 -22.78 14.28 6.36
C LYS A 472 -23.29 15.49 7.11
N PHE A 473 -24.54 15.39 7.54
CA PHE A 473 -25.15 16.40 8.39
C PHE A 473 -25.89 15.73 9.54
N HIS A 474 -25.72 16.25 10.74
CA HIS A 474 -26.51 15.85 11.89
C HIS A 474 -27.58 16.91 12.14
N ALA A 475 -28.84 16.57 11.88
CA ALA A 475 -29.99 17.41 12.15
C ALA A 475 -30.34 17.32 13.64
N LEU A 476 -30.32 18.45 14.34
CA LEU A 476 -30.66 18.55 15.75
C LEU A 476 -32.18 18.43 15.96
N GLN A 477 -32.58 17.99 17.15
CA GLN A 477 -33.99 17.92 17.52
C GLN A 477 -34.49 19.34 17.81
N HIS A 478 -35.61 19.72 17.19
CA HIS A 478 -36.35 20.94 17.54
C HIS A 478 -36.85 20.89 18.98
#